data_AF-A0A096FIX9-F1
#
_entry.id   AF-A0A096FIX9-F1
#
_cell.length_a   1.000
_cell.length_b   1.000
_cell.length_c   1.000
_cell.angle_alpha   90.00
_cell.angle_beta   90.00
_cell.angle_gamma   90.00
#
_symmetry.space_group_name_H-M   'P 1'
#
loop_
_entity.id
_entity.type
_entity.pdbx_description
1 polymer ?
#
loop_
_entity_poly.entity_id
_entity_poly.type
_entity_poly.pdbx_seq_one_letter_code
_entity_poly.pdbx_strand_id
1 'polypeptide(L)' 'MSHIAQQFGHSLLSFARDDEGAQVVEYALIIAVVSIALVLALKALTASGGGFTSFINRVAACLSPNTTCQ' A
#
# COMPACT_ATOMS: atom_id res chain seq x y z
N MET A 1 -6.82 36.40 -11.77
CA MET A 1 -6.14 35.09 -11.61
C MET A 1 -5.29 34.99 -10.33
N SER A 2 -5.50 35.85 -9.32
CA SER A 2 -4.79 35.85 -8.02
C SER A 2 -5.62 35.28 -6.86
N HIS A 3 -6.94 35.27 -6.98
CA HIS A 3 -7.86 34.86 -5.91
C HIS A 3 -7.79 33.37 -5.55
N ILE A 4 -7.52 32.51 -6.53
CA ILE A 4 -7.46 31.04 -6.34
C ILE A 4 -6.25 30.67 -5.48
N ALA A 5 -5.07 31.22 -5.78
CA ALA A 5 -3.83 30.93 -5.06
C ALA A 5 -3.87 31.38 -3.58
N GLN A 6 -4.50 32.53 -3.31
CA GLN A 6 -4.65 33.04 -1.95
C GLN A 6 -5.61 32.18 -1.11
N GLN A 7 -6.63 31.62 -1.75
CA GLN A 7 -7.63 30.77 -1.09
C GLN A 7 -7.06 29.39 -0.73
N PHE A 8 -6.23 28.80 -1.60
CA PHE A 8 -5.51 27.55 -1.28
C PHE A 8 -4.45 27.73 -0.18
N GLY A 9 -3.71 28.85 -0.19
CA GLY A 9 -2.69 29.12 0.84
C GLY A 9 -3.29 29.26 2.25
N HIS A 10 -4.48 29.82 2.37
CA HIS A 10 -5.16 29.98 3.66
C HIS A 10 -5.72 28.67 4.21
N SER A 11 -6.21 27.77 3.34
CA SER A 11 -6.67 26.44 3.74
C SER A 11 -5.53 25.54 4.24
N LEU A 12 -4.37 25.58 3.59
CA LEU A 12 -3.18 24.85 4.06
C LEU A 12 -2.67 25.40 5.40
N LEU A 13 -2.78 26.70 5.62
CA LEU A 13 -2.42 27.34 6.89
C LEU A 13 -3.41 27.02 8.01
N SER A 14 -4.71 26.87 7.71
CA SER A 14 -5.73 26.51 8.71
C SER A 14 -5.59 25.05 9.16
N PHE A 15 -5.23 24.12 8.25
CA PHE A 15 -4.94 22.73 8.62
C PHE A 15 -3.67 22.59 9.49
N ALA A 16 -2.71 23.50 9.35
CA ALA A 16 -1.51 23.53 10.20
C ALA A 16 -1.74 24.18 11.58
N ARG A 17 -2.90 24.80 11.82
CA ARG A 17 -3.19 25.58 13.04
C ARG A 17 -4.29 24.95 13.93
N ASP A 18 -4.98 23.91 13.45
CA ASP A 18 -5.90 23.09 14.27
C ASP A 18 -5.12 21.95 14.97
N ASP A 19 -4.56 22.26 16.14
CA ASP A 19 -3.84 21.33 17.01
C ASP A 19 -4.70 20.14 17.53
N GLU A 20 -6.04 20.21 17.43
CA GLU A 20 -6.95 19.10 17.81
C GLU A 20 -7.24 18.12 16.64
N GLY A 21 -6.99 18.51 15.39
CA GLY A 21 -7.13 17.64 14.21
C GLY A 21 -5.81 17.01 13.75
N ALA A 22 -4.68 17.61 14.09
CA ALA A 22 -3.34 17.15 13.74
C ALA A 22 -3.06 15.70 14.17
N GLN A 23 -3.61 15.29 15.33
CA GLN A 23 -3.45 13.94 15.85
C GLN A 23 -4.22 12.88 15.03
N VAL A 24 -5.40 13.21 14.50
CA VAL A 24 -6.17 12.31 13.63
C VAL A 24 -5.48 12.16 12.27
N VAL A 25 -4.89 13.23 11.76
CA VAL A 25 -4.15 13.24 10.49
C VAL A 25 -2.89 12.38 10.58
N GLU A 26 -2.19 12.38 11.71
CA GLU A 26 -0.97 11.59 11.90
C GLU A 26 -1.24 10.07 11.84
N TYR A 27 -2.28 9.60 12.55
CA TYR A 27 -2.68 8.18 12.48
C TYR A 27 -3.25 7.81 11.11
N ALA A 28 -3.99 8.70 10.46
CA ALA A 28 -4.49 8.48 9.10
C ALA A 28 -3.35 8.34 8.07
N LEU A 29 -2.30 9.14 8.21
CA LEU A 29 -1.11 9.08 7.37
C LEU A 29 -0.37 7.75 7.52
N ILE A 30 -0.19 7.29 8.77
CA ILE A 30 0.45 6.00 9.05
C ILE A 30 -0.36 4.86 8.41
N ILE A 31 -1.68 4.84 8.61
CA ILE A 31 -2.56 3.82 8.02
C ILE A 31 -2.50 3.86 6.49
N ALA A 32 -2.49 5.04 5.87
CA ALA A 32 -2.41 5.18 4.42
C ALA A 32 -1.10 4.62 3.85
N VAL A 33 0.05 4.96 4.45
CA VAL A 33 1.35 4.45 4.01
C VAL A 33 1.45 2.94 4.17
N VAL A 34 1.03 2.41 5.34
CA VAL A 34 1.03 0.97 5.61
C VAL A 34 0.11 0.23 4.63
N SER A 35 -1.09 0.76 4.37
CA SER A 35 -2.06 0.16 3.43
C SER A 35 -1.48 0.09 2.02
N ILE A 36 -0.85 1.16 1.53
CA ILE A 36 -0.21 1.17 0.21
C ILE A 36 0.94 0.15 0.17
N ALA A 37 1.79 0.10 1.21
CA ALA A 37 2.88 -0.86 1.29
C ALA A 37 2.38 -2.32 1.25
N LEU A 38 1.30 -2.65 1.97
CA LEU A 38 0.68 -3.98 1.90
C LEU A 38 0.15 -4.30 0.51
N VAL A 39 -0.52 -3.35 -0.16
CA VAL A 39 -1.02 -3.57 -1.52
C VAL A 39 0.12 -3.86 -2.48
N LEU A 40 1.23 -3.14 -2.38
CA LEU A 40 2.42 -3.38 -3.21
C LEU A 40 3.03 -4.76 -2.94
N ALA A 41 3.14 -5.16 -1.66
CA ALA A 41 3.64 -6.47 -1.28
C ALA A 41 2.73 -7.61 -1.79
N LEU A 42 1.42 -7.48 -1.60
CA LEU A 42 0.43 -8.45 -2.09
C LEU A 42 0.47 -8.55 -3.62
N LYS A 43 0.64 -7.43 -4.32
CA LYS A 43 0.76 -7.42 -5.77
C LYS A 43 2.02 -8.15 -6.24
N ALA A 44 3.15 -8.00 -5.55
CA ALA A 44 4.37 -8.76 -5.85
C ALA A 44 4.21 -10.27 -5.59
N LEU A 45 3.46 -10.65 -4.55
CA LEU A 45 3.16 -12.05 -4.24
C LEU A 45 2.20 -12.69 -5.26
N THR A 46 1.22 -11.93 -5.75
CA THR A 46 0.09 -12.42 -6.58
C THR A 46 0.24 -12.15 -8.08
N ALA A 47 1.22 -11.34 -8.49
CA ALA A 47 1.54 -11.13 -9.90
C ALA A 47 1.82 -12.48 -10.59
N SER A 48 1.55 -12.56 -11.88
CA SER A 48 1.82 -13.76 -12.68
C SER A 48 3.31 -14.13 -12.60
N GLY A 49 3.63 -15.28 -12.01
CA GLY A 49 5.01 -15.71 -11.75
C GLY A 49 5.60 -15.19 -10.42
N GLY A 50 4.79 -14.55 -9.58
CA GLY A 50 5.15 -14.10 -8.24
C GLY A 50 5.41 -15.26 -7.27
N GLY A 51 5.86 -14.90 -6.06
CA GLY A 51 6.30 -15.88 -5.05
C GLY A 51 5.23 -16.93 -4.69
N PHE A 52 3.95 -16.54 -4.66
CA PHE A 52 2.87 -17.48 -4.35
C PHE A 52 2.62 -18.48 -5.49
N THR A 53 2.63 -18.04 -6.76
CA THR A 53 2.52 -18.93 -7.91
C THR A 53 3.67 -19.94 -7.94
N SER A 54 4.90 -19.51 -7.68
CA SER A 54 6.07 -20.39 -7.62
C SER A 54 5.95 -21.42 -6.50
N PHE A 55 5.45 -21.02 -5.33
CA PHE A 55 5.17 -21.94 -4.23
C PHE A 55 4.11 -22.99 -4.60
N ILE A 56 2.98 -22.56 -5.17
CA ILE A 56 1.91 -23.47 -5.60
C ILE A 56 2.41 -24.44 -6.67
N ASN A 57 3.20 -23.96 -7.63
CA ASN A 57 3.79 -24.82 -8.67
C ASN A 57 4.72 -25.87 -8.07
N ARG A 58 5.52 -25.51 -7.05
CA ARG A 58 6.39 -26.46 -6.36
C ARG A 58 5.58 -27.49 -5.57
N VAL A 59 4.53 -27.06 -4.87
CA VAL A 59 3.62 -27.97 -4.15
C VAL A 59 2.91 -28.92 -5.13
N ALA A 60 2.40 -28.41 -6.26
CA ALA A 60 1.77 -29.21 -7.30
C ALA A 60 2.73 -30.23 -7.93
N ALA A 61 3.99 -29.85 -8.16
CA ALA A 61 5.03 -30.77 -8.64
C ALA A 61 5.36 -31.85 -7.59
N CYS A 62 5.41 -31.51 -6.29
CA CYS A 62 5.61 -32.50 -5.23
C CYS A 62 4.46 -33.50 -5.09
N LEU A 63 3.23 -33.06 -5.35
CA LEU A 63 2.02 -33.88 -5.24
C LEU A 63 1.74 -34.70 -6.50
N SER A 64 2.41 -34.39 -7.61
CA SER A 64 2.26 -35.11 -8.86
C SER A 64 3.10 -36.40 -8.84
N PRO A 65 2.51 -37.57 -9.14
CA PRO A 65 3.17 -38.87 -8.99
C PRO A 65 4.37 -39.08 -9.93
N ASN A 66 4.61 -38.17 -10.87
CA ASN A 66 5.57 -38.34 -11.97
C ASN A 66 6.70 -37.29 -11.99
N THR A 67 6.85 -36.46 -10.95
CA THR A 67 7.91 -35.43 -10.87
C THR A 67 8.65 -35.49 -9.54
N THR A 68 9.98 -35.53 -9.58
CA THR A 68 10.82 -35.44 -8.38
C THR A 68 10.76 -34.02 -7.82
N CYS A 69 10.42 -33.90 -6.55
CA CYS A 69 10.47 -32.59 -5.90
C CYS A 69 11.92 -32.24 -5.54
N GLN A 70 12.42 -31.18 -6.15
CA GLN A 70 13.72 -30.55 -5.84
C GLN A 70 13.45 -29.17 -5.22
#